data_AF-A0AAN7SCB5-F1
#
_entry.id   AF-A0AAN7SCB5-F1
#
_cell.length_a   1.000
_cell.length_b   1.000
_cell.length_c   1.000
_cell.angle_alpha   90.00
_cell.angle_beta   90.00
_cell.angle_gamma   90.00
#
_symmetry.space_group_name_H-M   'P 1'
#
loop_
_entity.id
_entity.type
_entity.pdbx_description
1 polymer ?
#
loop_
_entity_poly.entity_id
_entity_poly.type
_entity_poly.pdbx_seq_one_letter_code
_entity_poly.pdbx_strand_id
1 'polypeptide(L)'
;MAQWIGFMVSVETEDKGTYQGVISAATGSEITIIKPFCDGIPCNSSKVILSAEDITNLQLIQKQESSSGESTVTVAKPIPKRAGRTNSCSEIVSASKTNNYNGSYSYNKSKPIDIELKHTSFNESSSFKTGTPNKKDKYKGRWNKGWKDELCFGSPLDHIINKDFDFEKNLALFDKQAIWDEINSQKPDVIKQADYKKSISKYRHDENILTTTPTVYRQIMVPKQEFCEYVTDEGLIIPSIPRSLRNKLWVAAEALGFSWERRIELMGRAAAEMTLQLVGGGHRLNPHNTHQCPTVVVLCGCNRQGAMGLNAARHLASHGVNTIVYLTSADCPEVQKELALYKLTKNKIITAVSKLPQLTDIIIVSLCEESDNPKRYPELAEWTNSNKAAVLALDPPATGTPNVVTRFSLVPVLPLAHATENGKIYLCNLGFPIQIFNEVGIKYKSPFGSKFVIPLHLNDDI
;
A
#
# COMPACT_ATOMS: atom_id res chain seq x y z
N MET A 1 -42.26 -26.72 -2.44
CA MET A 1 -42.18 -25.27 -2.12
C MET A 1 -41.14 -24.90 -1.05
N ALA A 2 -40.27 -25.82 -0.59
CA ALA A 2 -39.23 -25.52 0.41
C ALA A 2 -37.88 -25.05 -0.18
N GLN A 3 -37.75 -24.96 -1.51
CA GLN A 3 -36.45 -24.79 -2.17
C GLN A 3 -35.91 -23.34 -2.15
N TRP A 4 -36.73 -22.36 -1.75
CA TRP A 4 -36.39 -20.93 -1.80
C TRP A 4 -36.16 -20.30 -0.42
N ILE A 5 -36.37 -21.05 0.66
CA ILE A 5 -36.13 -20.56 2.03
C ILE A 5 -34.63 -20.33 2.21
N GLY A 6 -34.26 -19.17 2.76
CA GLY A 6 -32.87 -18.75 2.97
C GLY A 6 -32.23 -18.03 1.77
N PHE A 7 -32.95 -17.86 0.66
CA PHE A 7 -32.49 -17.01 -0.44
C PHE A 7 -32.73 -15.53 -0.14
N MET A 8 -31.77 -14.71 -0.53
CA MET A 8 -31.97 -13.26 -0.65
C MET A 8 -32.79 -12.98 -1.91
N VAL A 9 -33.84 -12.19 -1.75
CA VAL A 9 -34.80 -11.85 -2.80
C VAL A 9 -34.99 -10.35 -2.88
N SER A 10 -35.22 -9.84 -4.09
CA SER A 10 -35.76 -8.51 -4.38
C SER A 10 -37.15 -8.68 -4.98
N VAL A 11 -38.16 -8.13 -4.32
CA VAL A 11 -39.58 -8.21 -4.70
C VAL A 11 -40.08 -6.81 -4.96
N GLU A 12 -40.52 -6.56 -6.18
CA GLU A 12 -41.16 -5.32 -6.59
C GLU A 12 -42.67 -5.46 -6.42
N THR A 13 -43.27 -4.49 -5.74
CA THR A 13 -44.72 -4.43 -5.49
C THR A 13 -45.29 -3.18 -6.15
N GLU A 14 -46.46 -3.30 -6.78
CA GLU A 14 -47.05 -2.23 -7.61
C GLU A 14 -47.22 -0.90 -6.85
N ASP A 15 -47.67 -0.96 -5.59
CA ASP A 15 -47.98 0.23 -4.78
C ASP A 15 -47.01 0.51 -3.63
N LYS A 16 -46.17 -0.48 -3.26
CA LYS A 16 -45.47 -0.49 -1.96
C LYS A 16 -43.93 -0.44 -2.06
N GLY A 17 -43.38 -0.23 -3.24
CA GLY A 17 -41.93 -0.10 -3.48
C GLY A 17 -41.23 -1.46 -3.65
N THR A 18 -39.89 -1.45 -3.60
CA THR A 18 -39.07 -2.66 -3.76
C THR A 18 -38.59 -3.19 -2.41
N TYR A 19 -39.01 -4.40 -2.05
CA TYR A 19 -38.60 -5.10 -0.83
C TYR A 19 -37.44 -6.05 -1.08
N GLN A 20 -36.37 -5.89 -0.31
CA GLN A 20 -35.20 -6.78 -0.35
C GLN A 20 -34.97 -7.42 1.00
N GLY A 21 -34.70 -8.73 1.03
CA GLY A 21 -34.36 -9.43 2.28
C GLY A 21 -34.29 -10.93 2.09
N VAL A 22 -34.32 -11.69 3.18
CA VAL A 22 -34.19 -13.15 3.14
C VAL A 22 -35.56 -13.81 3.24
N ILE A 23 -35.86 -14.77 2.35
CA ILE A 23 -37.11 -15.53 2.39
C ILE A 23 -37.10 -16.45 3.60
N SER A 24 -38.01 -16.22 4.55
CA SER A 24 -38.22 -17.10 5.71
C SER A 24 -39.29 -18.15 5.46
N ALA A 25 -40.31 -17.83 4.66
CA ALA A 25 -41.36 -18.76 4.26
C ALA A 25 -41.94 -18.32 2.92
N ALA A 26 -42.32 -19.26 2.07
CA ALA A 26 -43.02 -19.01 0.82
C ALA A 26 -44.15 -20.03 0.67
N THR A 27 -45.36 -19.54 0.51
CA THR A 27 -46.57 -20.31 0.21
C THR A 27 -47.05 -19.95 -1.20
N GLY A 28 -48.03 -20.67 -1.74
CA GLY A 28 -48.56 -20.37 -3.08
C GLY A 28 -49.23 -19.00 -3.20
N SER A 29 -49.63 -18.39 -2.08
CA SER A 29 -50.34 -17.11 -2.03
C SER A 29 -49.53 -15.98 -1.38
N GLU A 30 -48.51 -16.28 -0.56
CA GLU A 30 -47.77 -15.26 0.20
C GLU A 30 -46.29 -15.59 0.37
N ILE A 31 -45.44 -14.56 0.37
CA ILE A 31 -44.01 -14.64 0.65
C ILE A 31 -43.67 -13.83 1.89
N THR A 32 -42.98 -14.46 2.84
CA THR A 32 -42.47 -13.82 4.05
C THR A 32 -40.98 -13.51 3.92
N ILE A 33 -40.63 -12.24 4.09
CA ILE A 33 -39.25 -11.73 4.07
C ILE A 33 -38.85 -11.27 5.48
N ILE A 34 -37.66 -11.70 5.93
CA ILE A 34 -37.05 -11.25 7.20
C ILE A 34 -35.86 -10.32 6.94
N LYS A 35 -35.60 -9.42 7.90
CA LYS A 35 -34.68 -8.29 7.75
C LYS A 35 -34.95 -7.48 6.46
N PRO A 36 -36.20 -7.05 6.20
CA PRO A 36 -36.55 -6.42 4.93
C PRO A 36 -36.04 -4.97 4.84
N PHE A 37 -35.60 -4.60 3.66
CA PHE A 37 -35.29 -3.23 3.23
C PHE A 37 -36.32 -2.83 2.18
N CYS A 38 -36.93 -1.65 2.31
CA CYS A 38 -37.77 -1.06 1.28
C CYS A 38 -36.99 0.09 0.64
N ASP A 39 -36.71 0.02 -0.66
CA ASP A 39 -35.98 1.05 -1.41
C ASP A 39 -34.64 1.48 -0.75
N GLY A 40 -33.93 0.51 -0.17
CA GLY A 40 -32.65 0.72 0.53
C GLY A 40 -32.76 1.21 1.97
N ILE A 41 -33.96 1.38 2.52
CA ILE A 41 -34.21 1.78 3.91
C ILE A 41 -34.67 0.55 4.72
N PRO A 42 -34.07 0.25 5.89
CA PRO A 42 -34.53 -0.85 6.75
C PRO A 42 -35.99 -0.64 7.16
N CYS A 43 -36.82 -1.65 6.99
CA CYS A 43 -38.21 -1.60 7.47
C CYS A 43 -38.24 -1.60 8.99
N ASN A 44 -39.17 -0.86 9.59
CA ASN A 44 -39.36 -0.84 11.05
C ASN A 44 -39.82 -2.20 11.60
N SER A 45 -40.44 -3.03 10.77
CA SER A 45 -40.86 -4.39 11.09
C SER A 45 -39.77 -5.41 10.73
N SER A 46 -39.46 -6.31 11.66
CA SER A 46 -38.45 -7.37 11.48
C SER A 46 -38.83 -8.42 10.43
N LYS A 47 -40.11 -8.44 10.04
CA LYS A 47 -40.71 -9.34 9.05
C LYS A 47 -41.75 -8.58 8.22
N VAL A 48 -41.78 -8.83 6.91
CA VAL A 48 -42.79 -8.32 5.98
C VAL A 48 -43.41 -9.51 5.24
N ILE A 49 -44.72 -9.51 5.10
CA ILE A 49 -45.49 -10.53 4.36
C ILE A 49 -46.06 -9.84 3.12
N LEU A 50 -45.74 -10.37 1.95
CA LEU A 50 -46.20 -9.86 0.67
C LEU A 50 -47.15 -10.90 0.05
N SER A 51 -48.33 -10.44 -0.38
CA SER A 51 -49.27 -11.24 -1.15
C SER A 51 -48.71 -11.47 -2.55
N ALA A 52 -48.85 -12.68 -3.09
CA ALA A 52 -48.41 -13.01 -4.44
C ALA A 52 -49.15 -12.19 -5.51
N GLU A 53 -50.36 -11.69 -5.20
CA GLU A 53 -51.15 -10.84 -6.10
C GLU A 53 -50.56 -9.44 -6.28
N ASP A 54 -49.83 -8.94 -5.28
CA ASP A 54 -49.24 -7.58 -5.31
C ASP A 54 -47.85 -7.56 -5.99
N ILE A 55 -47.27 -8.73 -6.30
CA ILE A 55 -45.88 -8.86 -6.79
C ILE A 55 -45.83 -8.69 -8.31
N THR A 56 -45.21 -7.61 -8.76
CA THR A 56 -45.00 -7.34 -10.19
C THR A 56 -43.74 -8.01 -10.71
N ASN A 57 -42.69 -8.09 -9.90
CA ASN A 57 -41.41 -8.68 -10.27
C ASN A 57 -40.71 -9.32 -9.06
N LEU A 58 -40.03 -10.45 -9.28
CA LEU A 58 -39.30 -11.17 -8.25
C LEU A 58 -37.95 -11.66 -8.78
N GLN A 59 -36.87 -11.22 -8.15
CA GLN A 59 -35.50 -11.62 -8.48
C GLN A 59 -34.79 -12.24 -7.28
N LEU A 60 -34.27 -13.45 -7.46
CA LEU A 60 -33.43 -14.14 -6.46
C LEU A 60 -31.97 -13.72 -6.65
N ILE A 61 -31.33 -13.21 -5.59
CA ILE A 61 -29.98 -12.65 -5.65
C ILE A 61 -28.93 -13.69 -5.27
N GLN A 62 -29.06 -14.36 -4.11
CA GLN A 62 -28.08 -15.35 -3.64
C GLN A 62 -28.66 -16.25 -2.53
N LYS A 63 -28.24 -17.51 -2.48
CA LYS A 63 -28.52 -18.42 -1.35
C LYS A 63 -27.50 -18.17 -0.25
N GLN A 64 -27.93 -17.81 0.96
CA GLN A 64 -27.02 -17.83 2.12
C GLN A 64 -27.04 -19.23 2.73
N GLU A 65 -25.91 -19.94 2.70
CA GLU A 65 -25.72 -21.15 3.49
C GLU A 65 -25.51 -20.75 4.96
N SER A 66 -26.37 -21.27 5.83
CA SER A 66 -26.39 -20.95 7.25
C SER A 66 -25.21 -21.59 7.99
N SER A 67 -24.15 -20.84 8.23
CA SER A 67 -23.27 -21.05 9.37
C SER A 67 -23.65 -20.07 10.48
N SER A 68 -24.08 -20.62 11.61
CA SER A 68 -24.38 -19.90 12.86
C SER A 68 -23.23 -18.99 13.28
N GLY A 69 -23.43 -17.68 13.14
CA GLY A 69 -22.54 -16.65 13.65
C GLY A 69 -23.27 -15.31 13.62
N GLU A 70 -23.53 -14.74 14.79
CA GLU A 70 -24.10 -13.41 14.95
C GLU A 70 -23.23 -12.38 14.20
N SER A 71 -23.76 -11.84 13.10
CA SER A 71 -23.11 -10.74 12.38
C SER A 71 -23.47 -9.43 13.09
N THR A 72 -22.59 -8.96 13.96
CA THR A 72 -22.63 -7.59 14.48
C THR A 72 -22.28 -6.63 13.35
N VAL A 73 -23.29 -5.95 12.81
CA VAL A 73 -23.08 -4.80 11.91
C VAL A 73 -22.52 -3.66 12.77
N THR A 74 -21.26 -3.32 12.58
CA THR A 74 -20.67 -2.10 13.14
C THR A 74 -21.25 -0.90 12.41
N VAL A 75 -22.24 -0.25 13.02
CA VAL A 75 -22.75 1.05 12.57
C VAL A 75 -21.64 2.07 12.77
N ALA A 76 -20.97 2.48 11.69
CA ALA A 76 -20.07 3.62 11.71
C ALA A 76 -20.89 4.89 12.00
N LYS A 77 -20.55 5.59 13.10
CA LYS A 77 -21.15 6.89 13.42
C LYS A 77 -20.92 7.87 12.26
N PRO A 78 -21.90 8.70 11.87
CA PRO A 78 -21.74 9.65 10.78
C PRO A 78 -20.65 10.68 11.14
N ILE A 79 -19.67 10.81 10.25
CA ILE A 79 -18.63 11.84 10.35
C ILE A 79 -19.25 13.16 9.87
N PRO A 80 -19.17 14.27 10.64
CA PRO A 80 -19.68 15.56 10.20
C PRO A 80 -18.90 16.07 8.98
N LYS A 81 -19.60 16.31 7.87
CA LYS A 81 -19.04 16.92 6.66
C LYS A 81 -18.60 18.35 6.95
N ARG A 82 -17.31 18.64 6.77
CA ARG A 82 -16.79 20.02 6.71
C ARG A 82 -16.92 20.51 5.27
N ALA A 83 -17.69 21.57 5.05
CA ALA A 83 -17.81 22.20 3.73
C ALA A 83 -16.43 22.73 3.27
N GLY A 84 -16.06 22.48 2.01
CA GLY A 84 -14.98 23.21 1.34
C GLY A 84 -13.72 22.45 0.89
N ARG A 85 -13.76 21.13 0.64
CA ARG A 85 -12.65 20.46 -0.08
C ARG A 85 -13.17 19.30 -0.94
N THR A 86 -13.05 19.45 -2.25
CA THR A 86 -13.35 18.41 -3.24
C THR A 86 -12.17 17.45 -3.33
N ASN A 87 -12.38 16.20 -2.90
CA ASN A 87 -11.59 15.06 -3.37
C ASN A 87 -12.40 14.40 -4.49
N SER A 88 -11.80 14.34 -5.67
CA SER A 88 -12.34 13.63 -6.84
C SER A 88 -12.15 12.13 -6.62
N CYS A 89 -13.23 11.42 -6.30
CA CYS A 89 -13.38 10.01 -6.63
C CYS A 89 -14.06 9.95 -7.99
N SER A 90 -13.40 9.28 -8.93
CA SER A 90 -13.94 8.96 -10.24
C SER A 90 -14.79 7.71 -10.14
N GLU A 91 -16.08 7.81 -10.47
CA GLU A 91 -16.84 6.70 -11.04
C GLU A 91 -17.79 7.22 -12.12
N ILE A 92 -18.05 6.33 -13.07
CA ILE A 92 -18.51 6.47 -14.45
C ILE A 92 -20.04 6.37 -14.51
N VAL A 93 -20.76 7.22 -15.28
CA VAL A 93 -21.85 6.76 -16.20
C VAL A 93 -22.20 7.80 -17.28
N SER A 94 -22.20 7.30 -18.53
CA SER A 94 -23.05 7.50 -19.72
C SER A 94 -23.84 8.79 -20.05
N ALA A 95 -23.97 8.96 -21.37
CA ALA A 95 -24.53 10.07 -22.15
C ALA A 95 -26.04 10.38 -21.99
N SER A 96 -26.44 11.63 -22.23
CA SER A 96 -27.24 12.04 -23.40
C SER A 96 -27.56 13.56 -23.41
N LYS A 97 -27.90 14.05 -24.60
CA LYS A 97 -27.94 15.45 -25.11
C LYS A 97 -29.01 16.35 -24.47
N THR A 98 -28.74 17.67 -24.41
CA THR A 98 -29.54 18.74 -25.09
C THR A 98 -28.84 20.11 -25.06
N ASN A 99 -28.92 20.81 -26.20
CA ASN A 99 -28.43 22.17 -26.48
C ASN A 99 -29.31 23.27 -25.82
N ASN A 100 -28.73 24.40 -25.39
CA ASN A 100 -28.75 25.70 -26.12
C ASN A 100 -28.29 26.91 -25.28
N TYR A 101 -27.37 27.67 -25.89
CA TYR A 101 -27.11 29.13 -25.90
C TYR A 101 -26.94 30.02 -24.64
N ASN A 102 -25.75 30.62 -24.59
CA ASN A 102 -25.41 32.07 -24.61
C ASN A 102 -24.74 32.75 -23.39
N GLY A 103 -23.63 33.45 -23.67
CA GLY A 103 -23.00 34.51 -22.86
C GLY A 103 -21.56 34.19 -22.42
N SER A 104 -20.52 34.57 -23.16
CA SER A 104 -19.80 35.87 -23.11
C SER A 104 -18.54 35.87 -22.21
N TYR A 105 -17.38 35.86 -22.88
CA TYR A 105 -16.07 36.46 -22.56
C TYR A 105 -15.64 36.73 -21.10
N SER A 106 -14.45 36.23 -20.71
CA SER A 106 -13.26 37.09 -20.54
C SER A 106 -11.97 36.28 -20.31
N TYR A 107 -10.97 36.59 -21.13
CA TYR A 107 -9.58 36.15 -21.03
C TYR A 107 -8.90 36.83 -19.85
N ASN A 108 -8.12 36.11 -19.03
CA ASN A 108 -7.01 36.72 -18.29
C ASN A 108 -5.78 35.80 -18.32
N LYS A 109 -4.77 36.26 -19.07
CA LYS A 109 -3.40 35.74 -19.07
C LYS A 109 -2.65 36.36 -17.89
N SER A 110 -1.91 35.55 -17.15
CA SER A 110 -0.89 36.04 -16.19
C SER A 110 0.48 35.52 -16.61
N LYS A 111 1.41 36.45 -16.81
CA LYS A 111 2.84 36.26 -17.14
C LYS A 111 3.66 35.83 -15.89
N PRO A 112 4.88 35.28 -16.05
CA PRO A 112 5.67 34.73 -14.95
C PRO A 112 6.44 35.82 -14.17
N ILE A 113 6.79 35.52 -12.92
CA ILE A 113 7.67 36.33 -12.08
C ILE A 113 9.05 35.66 -12.08
N ASP A 114 10.05 36.38 -12.60
CA ASP A 114 11.48 36.16 -12.36
C ASP A 114 11.90 36.88 -11.07
N ILE A 115 12.69 36.22 -10.21
CA ILE A 115 13.56 36.90 -9.24
C ILE A 115 14.90 36.15 -9.18
N GLU A 116 15.95 36.89 -9.52
CA GLU A 116 17.36 36.53 -9.51
C GLU A 116 17.96 36.28 -8.12
N LEU A 117 19.07 35.53 -8.15
CA LEU A 117 19.98 35.20 -7.06
C LEU A 117 20.82 36.41 -6.59
N LYS A 118 20.98 36.58 -5.27
CA LYS A 118 22.19 37.17 -4.68
C LYS A 118 22.63 36.38 -3.45
N HIS A 119 23.90 35.97 -3.48
CA HIS A 119 24.65 35.36 -2.39
C HIS A 119 25.05 36.40 -1.33
N THR A 120 25.01 36.01 -0.05
CA THR A 120 26.09 36.26 0.92
C THR A 120 26.01 35.25 2.08
N SER A 121 27.18 34.75 2.47
CA SER A 121 27.52 33.71 3.44
C SER A 121 27.20 34.06 4.89
N PHE A 122 26.89 33.07 5.74
CA PHE A 122 27.59 32.75 7.00
C PHE A 122 26.97 31.50 7.68
N ASN A 123 27.87 30.68 8.24
CA ASN A 123 27.62 29.45 9.03
C ASN A 123 26.68 29.68 10.22
N GLU A 124 25.76 28.74 10.47
CA GLU A 124 25.67 28.07 11.76
C GLU A 124 24.73 26.85 11.74
N SER A 125 25.16 25.83 12.48
CA SER A 125 24.47 24.59 12.82
C SER A 125 23.18 24.81 13.61
N SER A 126 22.06 24.17 13.21
CA SER A 126 21.02 23.79 14.18
C SER A 126 20.05 22.72 13.68
N SER A 127 20.12 21.57 14.34
CA SER A 127 19.01 20.76 14.88
C SER A 127 17.60 21.01 14.30
N PHE A 128 17.07 19.98 13.65
CA PHE A 128 15.65 19.83 13.34
C PHE A 128 14.81 19.85 14.64
N LYS A 129 14.13 20.96 14.90
CA LYS A 129 13.06 21.05 15.90
C LYS A 129 11.71 20.74 15.25
N THR A 130 11.08 19.67 15.71
CA THR A 130 9.67 19.33 15.53
C THR A 130 8.79 20.45 16.07
N GLY A 131 8.13 21.20 15.18
CA GLY A 131 7.18 22.26 15.53
C GLY A 131 5.78 21.71 15.77
N THR A 132 5.29 21.82 17.00
CA THR A 132 3.89 21.62 17.41
C THR A 132 3.00 22.69 16.73
N PRO A 133 1.79 22.38 16.20
CA PRO A 133 0.99 23.37 15.50
C PRO A 133 0.41 24.44 16.45
N ASN A 134 0.68 25.71 16.13
CA ASN A 134 0.09 26.88 16.79
C ASN A 134 -1.44 26.95 16.57
N LYS A 135 -2.20 26.98 17.67
CA LYS A 135 -3.65 27.21 17.69
C LYS A 135 -3.93 28.71 17.56
N LYS A 136 -4.44 29.14 16.39
CA LYS A 136 -5.02 30.48 16.21
C LYS A 136 -6.43 30.50 16.80
N ASP A 137 -6.61 31.23 17.89
CA ASP A 137 -7.93 31.58 18.44
C ASP A 137 -8.59 32.69 17.62
N LYS A 138 -9.78 32.41 17.10
CA LYS A 138 -10.81 33.42 16.78
C LYS A 138 -12.20 32.90 17.16
N TYR A 139 -12.60 33.28 18.37
CA TYR A 139 -13.91 33.74 18.85
C TYR A 139 -15.24 33.28 18.21
N LYS A 140 -16.15 32.92 19.14
CA LYS A 140 -17.64 32.98 19.18
C LYS A 140 -18.45 31.84 18.54
N GLY A 141 -18.56 30.74 19.27
CA GLY A 141 -19.71 29.82 19.22
C GLY A 141 -20.45 29.83 20.56
N ARG A 142 -21.75 30.15 20.53
CA ARG A 142 -22.69 30.07 21.66
C ARG A 142 -22.76 28.62 22.16
N TRP A 143 -22.50 28.40 23.45
CA TRP A 143 -22.76 27.11 24.11
C TRP A 143 -24.22 27.07 24.56
N ASN A 144 -24.97 26.11 24.04
CA ASN A 144 -26.34 25.82 24.47
C ASN A 144 -26.32 25.28 25.91
N LYS A 145 -27.14 25.90 26.75
CA LYS A 145 -27.51 25.48 28.10
C LYS A 145 -28.28 24.16 28.03
N GLY A 146 -27.77 23.13 28.69
CA GLY A 146 -28.50 21.90 28.95
C GLY A 146 -27.54 20.88 29.53
N TRP A 147 -27.68 20.61 30.83
CA TRP A 147 -26.92 19.68 31.67
C TRP A 147 -25.78 20.34 32.45
N LYS A 148 -26.19 20.93 33.58
CA LYS A 148 -25.30 21.21 34.69
C LYS A 148 -25.96 20.60 35.93
N ASP A 149 -25.32 19.62 36.55
CA ASP A 149 -25.84 18.90 37.71
C ASP A 149 -25.91 19.84 38.93
N GLU A 150 -27.12 20.17 39.37
CA GLU A 150 -27.38 21.07 40.51
C GLU A 150 -26.92 20.49 41.85
N LEU A 151 -26.74 19.17 41.95
CA LEU A 151 -26.28 18.51 43.18
C LEU A 151 -24.79 18.74 43.48
N CYS A 152 -23.99 19.15 42.50
CA CYS A 152 -22.54 19.27 42.67
C CYS A 152 -22.06 20.72 42.89
N PHE A 153 -22.91 21.73 42.65
CA PHE A 153 -22.51 23.15 42.70
C PHE A 153 -23.60 24.10 43.27
N GLY A 154 -24.58 23.57 43.99
CA GLY A 154 -25.80 24.28 44.39
C GLY A 154 -25.78 25.06 45.71
N SER A 155 -24.62 25.32 46.34
CA SER A 155 -24.56 26.12 47.57
C SER A 155 -24.01 27.53 47.27
N PRO A 156 -24.79 28.61 47.41
CA PRO A 156 -24.28 29.97 47.28
C PRO A 156 -23.31 30.27 48.42
N LEU A 157 -22.01 30.37 48.13
CA LEU A 157 -20.96 30.80 49.05
C LEU A 157 -20.86 32.34 49.02
N ASP A 158 -21.93 33.04 49.38
CA ASP A 158 -21.99 34.50 49.22
C ASP A 158 -21.29 35.31 50.32
N HIS A 159 -20.62 34.69 51.30
CA HIS A 159 -19.96 35.44 52.38
C HIS A 159 -18.53 35.05 52.77
N ILE A 160 -17.80 34.26 51.96
CA ILE A 160 -16.39 33.93 52.24
C ILE A 160 -15.41 34.53 51.21
N ILE A 161 -15.90 35.00 50.06
CA ILE A 161 -15.05 35.46 48.95
C ILE A 161 -14.52 36.91 49.12
N ASN A 162 -14.83 37.59 50.24
CA ASN A 162 -14.28 38.92 50.55
C ASN A 162 -13.08 38.91 51.51
N LYS A 163 -12.52 37.72 51.81
CA LYS A 163 -11.16 37.64 52.36
C LYS A 163 -10.24 37.30 51.20
N ASP A 164 -9.45 38.27 50.75
CA ASP A 164 -8.40 38.03 49.77
C ASP A 164 -7.56 36.84 50.23
N PHE A 165 -7.41 35.86 49.34
CA PHE A 165 -6.67 34.64 49.60
C PHE A 165 -5.19 34.99 49.75
N ASP A 166 -4.73 35.07 51.00
CA ASP A 166 -3.36 35.45 51.37
C ASP A 166 -2.39 34.29 51.10
N PHE A 167 -1.77 34.33 49.92
CA PHE A 167 -0.83 33.31 49.47
C PHE A 167 0.42 33.22 50.35
N GLU A 168 0.87 34.32 50.95
CA GLU A 168 2.08 34.33 51.80
C GLU A 168 1.82 33.62 53.13
N LYS A 169 0.66 33.90 53.74
CA LYS A 169 0.26 33.26 55.01
C LYS A 169 -0.02 31.77 54.86
N ASN A 170 -0.51 31.33 53.70
CA ASN A 170 -0.72 29.92 53.40
C ASN A 170 0.59 29.19 53.04
N LEU A 171 1.55 29.89 52.43
CA LEU A 171 2.90 29.36 52.18
C LEU A 171 3.68 29.16 53.49
N ALA A 172 3.48 30.05 54.47
CA ALA A 172 4.07 29.96 55.81
C ALA A 172 3.48 28.84 56.68
N LEU A 173 2.29 28.33 56.35
CA LEU A 173 1.69 27.16 57.01
C LEU A 173 2.32 25.83 56.53
N PHE A 174 3.01 25.83 55.39
CA PHE A 174 3.70 24.67 54.85
C PHE A 174 5.22 24.80 55.05
N ASP A 175 5.66 24.60 56.28
CA ASP A 175 7.09 24.42 56.56
C ASP A 175 7.54 23.05 56.05
N LYS A 176 7.96 23.02 54.78
CA LYS A 176 8.50 21.83 54.14
C LYS A 176 9.66 21.25 54.94
N GLN A 177 10.51 22.06 55.56
CA GLN A 177 11.67 21.53 56.29
C GLN A 177 11.23 20.74 57.52
N ALA A 178 10.25 21.25 58.28
CA ALA A 178 9.68 20.52 59.41
C ALA A 178 9.08 19.16 59.01
N ILE A 179 8.40 19.09 57.85
CA ILE A 179 7.83 17.84 57.32
C ILE A 179 8.94 16.86 56.88
N TRP A 180 10.00 17.35 56.25
CA TRP A 180 11.14 16.51 55.84
C TRP A 180 11.94 16.00 57.06
N ASP A 181 12.05 16.79 58.13
CA ASP A 181 12.69 16.39 59.37
C ASP A 181 11.83 15.39 60.16
N GLU A 182 10.50 15.49 60.11
CA GLU A 182 9.58 14.48 60.65
C GLU A 182 9.70 13.14 59.90
N ILE A 183 9.78 13.17 58.56
CA ILE A 183 9.96 11.97 57.72
C ILE A 183 11.34 11.33 57.96
N ASN A 184 12.39 12.13 58.18
CA ASN A 184 13.74 11.61 58.45
C ASN A 184 13.94 11.13 59.90
N SER A 185 13.15 11.64 60.86
CA SER A 185 13.22 11.23 62.28
C SER A 185 12.37 10.00 62.59
N GLN A 186 11.35 9.70 61.77
CA GLN A 186 10.67 8.40 61.78
C GLN A 186 11.60 7.31 61.22
N LYS A 187 12.41 6.71 62.10
CA LYS A 187 13.27 5.56 61.78
C LYS A 187 12.44 4.41 61.17
N PRO A 188 12.72 3.95 59.95
CA PRO A 188 12.53 2.57 59.59
C PRO A 188 13.82 1.81 59.92
N ASP A 189 13.63 0.76 60.70
CA ASP A 189 14.61 -0.25 61.01
C ASP A 189 15.41 -0.71 59.77
N VAL A 190 16.71 -0.86 60.01
CA VAL A 190 17.66 -1.80 59.39
C VAL A 190 17.15 -2.47 58.09
N ILE A 191 17.59 -1.95 56.93
CA ILE A 191 17.90 -2.62 55.65
C ILE A 191 17.63 -1.60 54.52
N LYS A 192 18.69 -0.91 54.07
CA LYS A 192 18.92 -0.36 52.70
C LYS A 192 19.95 0.79 52.74
N GLN A 193 21.16 0.52 53.22
CA GLN A 193 22.29 1.44 53.06
C GLN A 193 23.19 1.13 51.86
N ALA A 194 22.77 0.26 50.93
CA ALA A 194 23.60 -0.07 49.76
C ALA A 194 23.27 0.72 48.47
N ASP A 195 22.08 1.31 48.32
CA ASP A 195 21.63 1.80 47.00
C ASP A 195 21.55 3.33 46.84
N TYR A 196 21.80 4.11 47.89
CA TYR A 196 21.64 5.58 47.80
C TYR A 196 22.90 6.36 47.36
N LYS A 197 24.00 5.68 47.00
CA LYS A 197 25.23 6.30 46.49
C LYS A 197 25.61 5.91 45.06
N LYS A 198 24.63 5.62 44.21
CA LYS A 198 24.81 5.85 42.76
C LYS A 198 23.91 7.00 42.37
N SER A 199 24.53 8.16 42.11
CA SER A 199 23.89 9.17 41.28
C SER A 199 23.34 8.43 40.07
N ILE A 200 22.02 8.42 39.89
CA ILE A 200 21.38 7.92 38.68
C ILE A 200 22.05 8.66 37.54
N SER A 201 22.95 7.97 36.83
CA SER A 201 23.55 8.48 35.62
C SER A 201 22.38 8.79 34.71
N LYS A 202 22.15 10.08 34.45
CA LYS A 202 21.18 10.50 33.45
C LYS A 202 21.73 10.02 32.12
N TYR A 203 21.36 8.80 31.76
CA TYR A 203 21.67 8.22 30.47
C TYR A 203 21.20 9.21 29.41
N ARG A 204 22.05 9.49 28.42
CA ARG A 204 21.59 10.23 27.25
C ARG A 204 20.48 9.43 26.56
N HIS A 205 19.70 10.12 25.72
CA HIS A 205 18.53 9.54 25.05
C HIS A 205 18.87 8.33 24.16
N ASP A 206 20.14 8.15 23.79
CA ASP A 206 20.71 7.05 23.03
C ASP A 206 21.26 5.90 23.91
N GLU A 207 21.56 6.15 25.18
CA GLU A 207 22.21 5.17 26.08
C GLU A 207 21.22 4.18 26.72
N ASN A 208 19.92 4.48 26.71
CA ASN A 208 18.84 3.57 27.13
C ASN A 208 18.18 2.83 25.94
N ILE A 209 18.75 2.94 24.74
CA ILE A 209 18.33 2.12 23.61
C ILE A 209 18.98 0.77 23.81
N LEU A 210 18.28 -0.17 24.44
CA LEU A 210 18.61 -1.59 24.29
C LEU A 210 18.67 -1.83 22.78
N THR A 211 19.85 -2.15 22.25
CA THR A 211 20.00 -2.72 20.92
C THR A 211 19.26 -4.04 20.96
N THR A 212 17.95 -3.99 20.71
CA THR A 212 17.14 -5.16 20.50
C THR A 212 17.77 -5.85 19.30
N THR A 213 18.51 -6.93 19.55
CA THR A 213 18.86 -7.85 18.47
C THR A 213 17.51 -8.23 17.86
N PRO A 214 17.21 -7.81 16.62
CA PRO A 214 15.94 -8.11 16.01
C PRO A 214 15.77 -9.61 16.11
N THR A 215 14.65 -10.06 16.68
CA THR A 215 14.41 -11.49 16.86
C THR A 215 14.37 -12.08 15.47
N VAL A 216 15.43 -12.79 15.08
CA VAL A 216 15.61 -13.18 13.69
C VAL A 216 14.62 -14.30 13.38
N TYR A 217 13.54 -13.96 12.66
CA TYR A 217 12.47 -14.90 12.35
C TYR A 217 12.78 -15.64 11.05
N ARG A 218 13.35 -16.84 11.17
CA ARG A 218 13.52 -17.76 10.05
C ARG A 218 12.24 -18.58 9.85
N GLN A 219 11.43 -18.17 8.88
CA GLN A 219 10.19 -18.87 8.55
C GLN A 219 10.28 -19.71 7.26
N ILE A 220 11.29 -19.44 6.43
CA ILE A 220 11.56 -20.18 5.19
C ILE A 220 12.79 -21.05 5.41
N MET A 221 12.68 -22.35 5.12
CA MET A 221 13.81 -23.29 5.19
C MET A 221 13.99 -24.00 3.86
N VAL A 222 15.23 -24.01 3.39
CA VAL A 222 15.63 -24.65 2.13
C VAL A 222 16.37 -25.95 2.42
N PRO A 223 16.31 -26.98 1.56
CA PRO A 223 16.96 -28.27 1.79
C PRO A 223 18.48 -28.18 1.99
N LYS A 224 19.12 -27.21 1.34
CA LYS A 224 20.57 -27.01 1.35
C LYS A 224 20.86 -25.52 1.53
N GLN A 225 21.35 -25.15 2.70
CA GLN A 225 21.67 -23.77 3.08
C GLN A 225 23.12 -23.47 2.68
N GLU A 226 23.36 -23.17 1.41
CA GLU A 226 24.73 -23.00 0.88
C GLU A 226 25.06 -21.60 0.35
N PHE A 227 24.09 -20.69 0.41
CA PHE A 227 24.18 -19.41 -0.28
C PHE A 227 23.85 -18.24 0.65
N CYS A 228 23.92 -17.02 0.12
CA CYS A 228 23.66 -15.81 0.87
C CYS A 228 22.24 -15.77 1.46
N GLU A 229 22.09 -15.00 2.52
CA GLU A 229 20.80 -14.73 3.15
C GLU A 229 20.43 -13.27 2.94
N TYR A 230 19.13 -13.03 2.78
CA TYR A 230 18.57 -11.70 2.74
C TYR A 230 17.69 -11.45 3.95
N VAL A 231 17.55 -10.19 4.34
CA VAL A 231 16.67 -9.76 5.43
C VAL A 231 15.68 -8.74 4.87
N THR A 232 14.41 -8.91 5.23
CA THR A 232 13.35 -7.92 4.92
C THR A 232 13.40 -6.75 5.91
N ASP A 233 12.72 -5.63 5.61
CA ASP A 233 12.53 -4.54 6.58
C ASP A 233 11.95 -4.98 7.94
N GLU A 234 11.15 -6.07 7.96
CA GLU A 234 10.54 -6.65 9.17
C GLU A 234 11.45 -7.66 9.90
N GLY A 235 12.71 -7.82 9.48
CA GLY A 235 13.66 -8.75 10.10
C GLY A 235 13.45 -10.24 9.78
N LEU A 236 12.63 -10.59 8.78
CA LEU A 236 12.49 -11.97 8.30
C LEU A 236 13.71 -12.36 7.45
N ILE A 237 14.30 -13.52 7.76
CA ILE A 237 15.34 -14.10 6.89
C ILE A 237 14.68 -14.75 5.68
N ILE A 238 15.18 -14.41 4.50
CA ILE A 238 14.87 -15.05 3.23
C ILE A 238 16.16 -15.69 2.70
N PRO A 239 16.25 -17.03 2.69
CA PRO A 239 17.41 -17.72 2.13
C PRO A 239 17.41 -17.57 0.60
N SER A 240 18.60 -17.42 0.02
CA SER A 240 18.74 -17.61 -1.42
C SER A 240 18.73 -19.10 -1.80
N ILE A 241 18.33 -19.37 -3.04
CA ILE A 241 18.25 -20.73 -3.59
C ILE A 241 19.20 -20.91 -4.77
N PRO A 242 19.78 -22.12 -4.97
CA PRO A 242 20.56 -22.40 -6.17
C PRO A 242 19.68 -22.41 -7.41
N ARG A 243 20.30 -22.13 -8.57
CA ARG A 243 19.64 -22.23 -9.90
C ARG A 243 18.95 -23.58 -10.10
N SER A 244 19.57 -24.68 -9.69
CA SER A 244 19.00 -26.02 -9.83
C SER A 244 17.70 -26.20 -9.05
N LEU A 245 17.62 -25.67 -7.82
CA LEU A 245 16.41 -25.70 -7.00
C LEU A 245 15.33 -24.77 -7.56
N ARG A 246 15.72 -23.58 -8.04
CA ARG A 246 14.82 -22.65 -8.73
C ARG A 246 14.19 -23.28 -9.97
N ASN A 247 14.97 -24.00 -10.76
CA ASN A 247 14.45 -24.71 -11.94
C ASN A 247 13.47 -25.82 -11.55
N LYS A 248 13.75 -26.59 -10.49
CA LYS A 248 12.80 -27.57 -9.95
C LYS A 248 11.48 -26.91 -9.52
N LEU A 249 11.56 -25.75 -8.85
CA LEU A 249 10.39 -24.97 -8.46
C LEU A 249 9.55 -24.54 -9.66
N TRP A 250 10.20 -24.14 -10.76
CA TRP A 250 9.51 -23.78 -12.00
C TRP A 250 8.84 -24.95 -12.70
N VAL A 251 9.45 -26.13 -12.66
CA VAL A 251 8.89 -27.36 -13.23
C VAL A 251 7.69 -27.83 -12.39
N ALA A 252 7.81 -27.85 -11.07
CA ALA A 252 6.71 -28.18 -10.15
C ALA A 252 5.52 -27.23 -10.35
N ALA A 253 5.79 -25.92 -10.47
CA ALA A 253 4.74 -24.93 -10.72
C ALA A 253 4.01 -25.18 -12.05
N GLU A 254 4.72 -25.51 -13.12
CA GLU A 254 4.10 -25.83 -14.41
C GLU A 254 3.24 -27.09 -14.32
N ALA A 255 3.74 -28.14 -13.67
CA ALA A 255 3.04 -29.40 -13.48
C ALA A 255 1.71 -29.24 -12.71
N LEU A 256 1.67 -28.29 -11.77
CA LEU A 256 0.47 -27.95 -10.98
C LEU A 256 -0.42 -26.89 -11.65
N GLY A 257 -0.19 -26.55 -12.92
CA GLY A 257 -1.04 -25.65 -13.70
C GLY A 257 -0.74 -24.15 -13.53
N PHE A 258 0.41 -23.80 -12.94
CA PHE A 258 0.89 -22.43 -12.86
C PHE A 258 1.77 -22.10 -14.08
N SER A 259 1.12 -21.91 -15.22
CA SER A 259 1.79 -21.72 -16.52
C SER A 259 2.73 -20.51 -16.56
N TRP A 260 3.67 -20.51 -17.48
CA TRP A 260 4.54 -19.35 -17.72
C TRP A 260 3.78 -18.06 -18.07
N GLU A 261 2.66 -18.15 -18.79
CA GLU A 261 1.83 -16.97 -19.12
C GLU A 261 1.29 -16.29 -17.85
N ARG A 262 0.81 -17.09 -16.88
CA ARG A 262 0.33 -16.56 -15.57
C ARG A 262 1.46 -15.88 -14.79
N ARG A 263 2.66 -16.49 -14.82
CA ARG A 263 3.85 -15.94 -14.16
C ARG A 263 4.30 -14.62 -14.80
N ILE A 264 4.29 -14.57 -16.13
CA ILE A 264 4.66 -13.39 -16.91
C ILE A 264 3.70 -12.24 -16.62
N GLU A 265 2.39 -12.49 -16.58
CA GLU A 265 1.38 -11.49 -16.23
C GLU A 265 1.61 -10.89 -14.84
N LEU A 266 1.84 -11.75 -13.84
CA LEU A 266 2.05 -11.28 -12.47
C LEU A 266 3.37 -10.53 -12.31
N MET A 267 4.43 -10.99 -12.96
CA MET A 267 5.74 -10.33 -12.92
C MET A 267 5.70 -8.98 -13.65
N GLY A 268 5.09 -8.92 -14.83
CA GLY A 268 4.98 -7.68 -15.59
C GLY A 268 4.07 -6.66 -14.91
N ARG A 269 2.97 -7.09 -14.28
CA ARG A 269 2.15 -6.24 -13.41
C ARG A 269 2.96 -5.68 -12.24
N ALA A 270 3.70 -6.52 -11.50
CA ALA A 270 4.50 -6.06 -10.36
C ALA A 270 5.62 -5.09 -10.78
N ALA A 271 6.27 -5.37 -11.92
CA ALA A 271 7.25 -4.47 -12.52
C ALA A 271 6.64 -3.12 -12.91
N ALA A 272 5.43 -3.12 -13.49
CA ALA A 272 4.70 -1.91 -13.81
C ALA A 272 4.33 -1.13 -12.54
N GLU A 273 3.76 -1.78 -11.51
CA GLU A 273 3.42 -1.14 -10.23
C GLU A 273 4.64 -0.48 -9.58
N MET A 274 5.79 -1.18 -9.53
CA MET A 274 7.05 -0.62 -9.04
C MET A 274 7.52 0.56 -9.88
N THR A 275 7.47 0.43 -11.21
CA THR A 275 7.89 1.48 -12.15
C THR A 275 7.03 2.73 -12.02
N LEU A 276 5.71 2.59 -11.88
CA LEU A 276 4.77 3.71 -11.70
C LEU A 276 5.12 4.52 -10.45
N GLN A 277 5.52 3.86 -9.36
CA GLN A 277 6.00 4.54 -8.15
C GLN A 277 7.32 5.29 -8.41
N LEU A 278 8.26 4.66 -9.12
CA LEU A 278 9.57 5.25 -9.42
C LEU A 278 9.49 6.49 -10.34
N VAL A 279 8.52 6.55 -11.24
CA VAL A 279 8.35 7.69 -12.17
C VAL A 279 7.51 8.86 -11.61
N GLY A 280 7.18 8.83 -10.31
CA GLY A 280 6.46 9.90 -9.61
C GLY A 280 5.01 9.60 -9.24
N GLY A 281 4.55 8.36 -9.46
CA GLY A 281 3.26 7.86 -9.00
C GLY A 281 2.05 8.66 -9.51
N GLY A 282 0.99 8.68 -8.68
CA GLY A 282 -0.28 9.31 -9.04
C GLY A 282 -0.20 10.82 -9.30
N HIS A 283 0.85 11.51 -8.84
CA HIS A 283 1.00 12.94 -9.10
C HIS A 283 1.39 13.21 -10.57
N ARG A 284 2.36 12.46 -11.11
CA ARG A 284 2.80 12.64 -12.50
C ARG A 284 1.79 12.08 -13.51
N LEU A 285 1.07 11.04 -13.13
CA LEU A 285 0.09 10.36 -13.98
C LEU A 285 -1.34 10.89 -13.83
N ASN A 286 -1.53 11.98 -13.07
CA ASN A 286 -2.83 12.59 -12.91
C ASN A 286 -3.31 13.15 -14.27
N PRO A 287 -4.52 12.83 -14.76
CA PRO A 287 -5.05 13.39 -16.01
C PRO A 287 -5.12 14.92 -16.04
N HIS A 288 -5.17 15.58 -14.88
CA HIS A 288 -5.13 17.04 -14.75
C HIS A 288 -3.72 17.62 -14.79
N ASN A 289 -2.69 16.78 -14.74
CA ASN A 289 -1.31 17.21 -14.83
C ASN A 289 -0.95 17.45 -16.30
N THR A 290 -0.67 18.71 -16.64
CA THR A 290 -0.28 19.13 -18.00
C THR A 290 1.21 18.96 -18.28
N HIS A 291 2.01 18.48 -17.32
CA HIS A 291 3.43 18.18 -17.53
C HIS A 291 3.63 16.96 -18.45
N GLN A 292 4.86 16.79 -18.94
CA GLN A 292 5.21 15.69 -19.83
C GLN A 292 5.00 14.32 -19.17
N CYS A 293 4.31 13.44 -19.91
CA CYS A 293 4.11 12.05 -19.52
C CYS A 293 5.46 11.31 -19.40
N PRO A 294 5.64 10.43 -18.39
CA PRO A 294 6.83 9.58 -18.28
C PRO A 294 7.11 8.79 -19.54
N THR A 295 8.37 8.81 -19.97
CA THR A 295 8.88 7.94 -21.03
C THR A 295 9.70 6.81 -20.43
N VAL A 296 9.23 5.58 -20.63
CA VAL A 296 9.88 4.35 -20.17
C VAL A 296 10.40 3.57 -21.37
N VAL A 297 11.70 3.27 -21.39
CA VAL A 297 12.28 2.35 -22.37
C VAL A 297 12.38 0.96 -21.77
N VAL A 298 11.94 -0.06 -22.49
CA VAL A 298 12.01 -1.46 -22.06
C VAL A 298 12.86 -2.26 -23.03
N LEU A 299 14.00 -2.76 -22.56
CA LEU A 299 14.93 -3.58 -23.33
C LEU A 299 14.58 -5.06 -23.17
N CYS A 300 14.10 -5.70 -24.24
CA CYS A 300 13.58 -7.06 -24.22
C CYS A 300 14.49 -8.04 -24.99
N GLY A 301 14.93 -9.08 -24.28
CA GLY A 301 15.61 -10.24 -24.85
C GLY A 301 14.64 -11.19 -25.56
N CYS A 302 15.18 -12.09 -26.39
CA CYS A 302 14.43 -13.21 -26.93
C CYS A 302 14.41 -14.37 -25.92
N ASN A 303 13.74 -14.16 -24.78
CA ASN A 303 13.61 -15.09 -23.66
C ASN A 303 12.38 -14.74 -22.80
N ARG A 304 12.10 -15.55 -21.78
CA ARG A 304 10.93 -15.36 -20.89
C ARG A 304 10.98 -14.04 -20.13
N GLN A 305 12.17 -13.59 -19.73
CA GLN A 305 12.36 -12.29 -19.09
C GLN A 305 11.96 -11.16 -20.05
N GLY A 306 12.35 -11.24 -21.32
CA GLY A 306 11.90 -10.29 -22.36
C GLY A 306 10.38 -10.25 -22.53
N ALA A 307 9.70 -11.41 -22.37
CA ALA A 307 8.24 -11.44 -22.34
C ALA A 307 7.67 -10.72 -21.09
N MET A 308 8.30 -10.87 -19.91
CA MET A 308 7.95 -10.09 -18.70
C MET A 308 8.13 -8.58 -18.91
N GLY A 309 9.19 -8.18 -19.63
CA GLY A 309 9.43 -6.79 -20.02
C GLY A 309 8.32 -6.24 -20.93
N LEU A 310 7.96 -6.96 -21.99
CA LEU A 310 6.84 -6.61 -22.88
C LEU A 310 5.52 -6.50 -22.11
N ASN A 311 5.25 -7.44 -21.21
CA ASN A 311 4.08 -7.44 -20.35
C ASN A 311 4.05 -6.19 -19.44
N ALA A 312 5.18 -5.85 -18.80
CA ALA A 312 5.33 -4.63 -18.01
C ALA A 312 5.09 -3.37 -18.85
N ALA A 313 5.65 -3.31 -20.07
CA ALA A 313 5.43 -2.21 -21.00
C ALA A 313 3.95 -2.06 -21.37
N ARG A 314 3.24 -3.17 -21.58
CA ARG A 314 1.79 -3.17 -21.86
C ARG A 314 0.99 -2.63 -20.68
N HIS A 315 1.29 -3.06 -19.45
CA HIS A 315 0.65 -2.51 -18.25
C HIS A 315 0.94 -1.02 -18.10
N LEU A 316 2.19 -0.58 -18.25
CA LEU A 316 2.56 0.84 -18.18
C LEU A 316 1.82 1.67 -19.22
N ALA A 317 1.74 1.19 -20.47
CA ALA A 317 0.97 1.84 -21.52
C ALA A 317 -0.51 2.00 -21.16
N SER A 318 -1.12 1.02 -20.48
CA SER A 318 -2.51 1.12 -20.01
C SER A 318 -2.73 2.20 -18.95
N HIS A 319 -1.67 2.57 -18.20
CA HIS A 319 -1.66 3.69 -17.27
C HIS A 319 -1.34 5.05 -17.92
N GLY A 320 -1.29 5.10 -19.25
CA GLY A 320 -1.01 6.32 -20.01
C GLY A 320 0.47 6.69 -20.10
N VAL A 321 1.38 5.82 -19.65
CA VAL A 321 2.84 6.01 -19.74
C VAL A 321 3.29 5.86 -21.21
N ASN A 322 4.17 6.75 -21.67
CA ASN A 322 4.79 6.62 -22.99
C ASN A 322 5.84 5.50 -22.93
N THR A 323 5.54 4.37 -23.56
CA THR A 323 6.45 3.21 -23.54
C THR A 323 7.13 3.04 -24.88
N ILE A 324 8.41 2.66 -24.85
CA ILE A 324 9.20 2.35 -26.03
C ILE A 324 9.88 1.01 -25.78
N VAL A 325 9.49 -0.01 -26.53
CA VAL A 325 10.10 -1.35 -26.40
C VAL A 325 11.21 -1.50 -27.42
N TYR A 326 12.40 -1.88 -26.95
CA TYR A 326 13.45 -2.42 -27.80
C TYR A 326 13.37 -3.95 -27.79
N LEU A 327 13.35 -4.57 -28.96
CA LEU A 327 13.31 -6.01 -29.10
C LEU A 327 14.53 -6.53 -29.86
N THR A 328 15.26 -7.46 -29.25
CA THR A 328 16.41 -8.15 -29.86
C THR A 328 15.99 -9.11 -30.97
N SER A 329 15.08 -10.03 -30.65
CA SER A 329 14.42 -10.95 -31.59
C SER A 329 13.05 -11.36 -31.05
N ALA A 330 12.17 -11.85 -31.92
CA ALA A 330 10.82 -12.31 -31.61
C ALA A 330 10.66 -13.83 -31.76
N ASP A 331 11.73 -14.63 -31.70
CA ASP A 331 11.67 -16.07 -31.97
C ASP A 331 11.02 -16.88 -30.82
N CYS A 332 11.04 -16.35 -29.59
CA CYS A 332 10.49 -17.01 -28.41
C CYS A 332 8.95 -16.91 -28.40
N PRO A 333 8.21 -18.02 -28.17
CA PRO A 333 6.75 -18.02 -28.27
C PRO A 333 6.08 -17.14 -27.20
N GLU A 334 6.63 -17.09 -25.98
CA GLU A 334 6.15 -16.19 -24.93
C GLU A 334 6.32 -14.71 -25.34
N VAL A 335 7.44 -14.37 -25.97
CA VAL A 335 7.69 -13.03 -26.51
C VAL A 335 6.71 -12.69 -27.63
N GLN A 336 6.41 -13.63 -28.54
CA GLN A 336 5.45 -13.39 -29.63
C GLN A 336 4.04 -13.08 -29.12
N LYS A 337 3.57 -13.83 -28.12
CA LYS A 337 2.26 -13.62 -27.49
C LYS A 337 2.17 -12.24 -26.85
N GLU A 338 3.16 -11.87 -26.02
CA GLU A 338 3.19 -10.56 -25.38
C GLU A 338 3.39 -9.41 -26.37
N LEU A 339 4.20 -9.63 -27.41
CA LEU A 339 4.40 -8.66 -28.48
C LEU A 339 3.10 -8.39 -29.24
N ALA A 340 2.28 -9.41 -29.50
CA ALA A 340 0.98 -9.26 -30.15
C ALA A 340 0.04 -8.37 -29.30
N LEU A 341 -0.01 -8.57 -27.98
CA LEU A 341 -0.78 -7.74 -27.07
C LEU A 341 -0.21 -6.31 -26.98
N TYR A 342 1.10 -6.17 -26.88
CA TYR A 342 1.76 -4.86 -26.79
C TYR A 342 1.52 -4.00 -28.04
N LYS A 343 1.49 -4.61 -29.24
CA LYS A 343 1.16 -3.91 -30.49
C LYS A 343 -0.22 -3.23 -30.46
N LEU A 344 -1.18 -3.76 -29.69
CA LEU A 344 -2.51 -3.16 -29.53
C LEU A 344 -2.46 -1.81 -28.79
N THR A 345 -1.40 -1.54 -28.04
CA THR A 345 -1.19 -0.25 -27.35
C THR A 345 -0.80 0.88 -28.30
N LYS A 346 -0.41 0.57 -29.55
CA LYS A 346 0.08 1.51 -30.58
C LYS A 346 1.35 2.29 -30.18
N ASN A 347 2.04 1.87 -29.12
CA ASN A 347 3.33 2.42 -28.72
C ASN A 347 4.47 1.95 -29.65
N LYS A 348 5.65 2.58 -29.51
CA LYS A 348 6.78 2.35 -30.41
C LYS A 348 7.51 1.06 -30.06
N ILE A 349 7.78 0.26 -31.10
CA ILE A 349 8.66 -0.91 -31.04
C ILE A 349 9.89 -0.62 -31.91
N ILE A 350 11.07 -0.84 -31.34
CA ILE A 350 12.36 -0.53 -31.93
C ILE A 350 13.21 -1.81 -31.97
N THR A 351 13.95 -2.00 -33.07
CA THR A 351 14.91 -3.10 -33.23
C THR A 351 16.34 -2.61 -33.39
N ALA A 352 16.54 -1.30 -33.67
CA ALA A 352 17.85 -0.70 -33.88
C ALA A 352 18.20 0.25 -32.73
N VAL A 353 19.39 0.08 -32.14
CA VAL A 353 19.88 0.86 -31.00
C VAL A 353 19.92 2.36 -31.32
N SER A 354 20.26 2.71 -32.56
CA SER A 354 20.32 4.11 -33.04
C SER A 354 18.99 4.86 -32.98
N LYS A 355 17.85 4.17 -32.90
CA LYS A 355 16.51 4.79 -32.81
C LYS A 355 16.06 5.00 -31.37
N LEU A 356 16.83 4.56 -30.38
CA LEU A 356 16.49 4.74 -28.98
C LEU A 356 16.58 6.23 -28.58
N PRO A 357 15.70 6.70 -27.69
CA PRO A 357 15.73 8.08 -27.21
C PRO A 357 17.00 8.38 -26.39
N GLN A 358 17.47 9.62 -26.42
CA GLN A 358 18.63 10.04 -25.62
C GLN A 358 18.31 10.22 -24.13
N LEU A 359 17.07 10.59 -23.81
CA LEU A 359 16.61 10.85 -22.44
C LEU A 359 15.36 10.03 -22.15
N THR A 360 15.37 9.35 -21.02
CA THR A 360 14.24 8.56 -20.51
C THR A 360 14.12 8.77 -19.01
N ASP A 361 12.94 8.51 -18.47
CA ASP A 361 12.71 8.64 -17.02
C ASP A 361 13.24 7.40 -16.27
N ILE A 362 13.08 6.23 -16.87
CA ILE A 362 13.53 4.94 -16.33
C ILE A 362 13.68 3.92 -17.47
N ILE A 363 14.64 3.02 -17.32
CA ILE A 363 14.91 1.92 -18.24
C ILE A 363 14.59 0.61 -17.53
N ILE A 364 13.77 -0.24 -18.16
CA ILE A 364 13.52 -1.60 -17.72
C ILE A 364 14.37 -2.55 -18.55
N VAL A 365 15.17 -3.39 -17.91
CA VAL A 365 16.09 -4.32 -18.57
C VAL A 365 15.61 -5.75 -18.34
N SER A 366 15.37 -6.45 -19.44
CA SER A 366 14.89 -7.83 -19.48
C SER A 366 15.57 -8.61 -20.62
N LEU A 367 16.88 -8.43 -20.74
CA LEU A 367 17.69 -8.91 -21.86
C LEU A 367 18.14 -10.37 -21.70
N CYS A 368 18.40 -10.79 -20.47
CA CYS A 368 19.09 -12.04 -20.16
C CYS A 368 18.31 -12.87 -19.17
N GLU A 369 18.40 -14.19 -19.34
CA GLU A 369 17.93 -15.17 -18.39
C GLU A 369 19.09 -15.73 -17.57
N GLU A 370 18.78 -16.28 -16.40
CA GLU A 370 19.74 -16.95 -15.55
C GLU A 370 20.43 -18.13 -16.28
N SER A 371 21.72 -17.98 -16.58
CA SER A 371 22.54 -18.94 -17.33
C SER A 371 24.02 -18.78 -16.96
N ASP A 372 24.85 -19.79 -17.25
CA ASP A 372 26.29 -19.72 -16.96
C ASP A 372 27.00 -18.68 -17.84
N ASN A 373 26.51 -18.50 -19.06
CA ASN A 373 27.06 -17.56 -20.03
C ASN A 373 25.93 -16.68 -20.59
N PRO A 374 25.46 -15.67 -19.82
CA PRO A 374 24.40 -14.79 -20.28
C PRO A 374 24.80 -14.05 -21.56
N LYS A 375 23.84 -13.94 -22.50
CA LYS A 375 24.04 -13.23 -23.76
C LYS A 375 24.50 -11.79 -23.49
N ARG A 376 25.42 -11.29 -24.32
CA ARG A 376 25.99 -9.95 -24.18
C ARG A 376 25.47 -9.05 -25.29
N TYR A 377 25.10 -7.83 -24.93
CA TYR A 377 24.62 -6.80 -25.86
C TYR A 377 25.42 -5.51 -25.64
N PRO A 378 26.65 -5.41 -26.18
CA PRO A 378 27.55 -4.30 -25.87
C PRO A 378 26.98 -2.94 -26.26
N GLU A 379 26.37 -2.81 -27.44
CA GLU A 379 25.77 -1.55 -27.91
C GLU A 379 24.60 -1.10 -27.01
N LEU A 380 23.77 -2.04 -26.55
CA LEU A 380 22.67 -1.74 -25.62
C LEU A 380 23.18 -1.38 -24.24
N ALA A 381 24.22 -2.06 -23.77
CA ALA A 381 24.85 -1.76 -22.49
C ALA A 381 25.46 -0.35 -22.49
N GLU A 382 26.18 0.01 -23.54
CA GLU A 382 26.73 1.36 -23.73
C GLU A 382 25.64 2.44 -23.76
N TRP A 383 24.57 2.21 -24.53
CA TRP A 383 23.42 3.13 -24.58
C TRP A 383 22.75 3.27 -23.20
N THR A 384 22.53 2.15 -22.50
CA THR A 384 21.87 2.13 -21.19
C THR A 384 22.66 2.94 -20.17
N ASN A 385 23.98 2.71 -20.11
CA ASN A 385 24.86 3.41 -19.18
C ASN A 385 24.99 4.90 -19.51
N SER A 386 24.86 5.28 -20.78
CA SER A 386 24.94 6.67 -21.24
C SER A 386 23.67 7.49 -20.99
N ASN A 387 22.48 6.85 -20.89
CA ASN A 387 21.19 7.53 -20.70
C ASN A 387 21.02 8.20 -19.32
N LYS A 388 21.80 7.79 -18.31
CA LYS A 388 21.74 8.24 -16.90
C LYS A 388 20.42 7.96 -16.14
N ALA A 389 19.39 7.47 -16.82
CA ALA A 389 18.15 7.05 -16.20
C ALA A 389 18.37 5.90 -15.19
N ALA A 390 17.46 5.78 -14.21
CA ALA A 390 17.48 4.63 -13.32
C ALA A 390 17.18 3.35 -14.11
N VAL A 391 17.88 2.26 -13.77
CA VAL A 391 17.73 0.97 -14.44
C VAL A 391 17.09 -0.03 -13.48
N LEU A 392 15.95 -0.58 -13.88
CA LEU A 392 15.24 -1.68 -13.21
C LEU A 392 15.42 -2.96 -14.01
N ALA A 393 16.12 -3.95 -13.47
CA ALA A 393 16.27 -5.26 -14.09
C ALA A 393 15.14 -6.22 -13.66
N LEU A 394 14.58 -6.96 -14.60
CA LEU A 394 13.54 -7.95 -14.35
C LEU A 394 14.13 -9.36 -14.39
N ASP A 395 14.12 -10.02 -13.25
CA ASP A 395 14.67 -11.37 -13.05
C ASP A 395 16.05 -11.57 -13.71
N PRO A 396 17.03 -10.68 -13.44
CA PRO A 396 18.34 -10.75 -14.07
C PRO A 396 19.12 -11.98 -13.59
N PRO A 397 20.19 -12.36 -14.32
CA PRO A 397 21.12 -13.36 -13.83
C PRO A 397 21.69 -13.01 -12.45
N ALA A 398 22.03 -14.01 -11.64
CA ALA A 398 22.65 -13.84 -10.34
C ALA A 398 23.94 -13.01 -10.42
N THR A 399 24.70 -13.15 -11.50
CA THR A 399 25.91 -12.36 -11.78
C THR A 399 25.64 -10.92 -12.22
N GLY A 400 24.39 -10.56 -12.53
CA GLY A 400 24.03 -9.29 -13.16
C GLY A 400 23.83 -9.41 -14.68
N THR A 401 23.17 -8.41 -15.26
CA THR A 401 23.09 -8.30 -16.72
C THR A 401 24.43 -7.80 -17.24
N PRO A 402 25.12 -8.53 -18.16
CA PRO A 402 26.48 -8.18 -18.56
C PRO A 402 26.62 -6.73 -19.03
N ASN A 403 27.58 -6.01 -18.45
CA ASN A 403 27.94 -4.62 -18.75
C ASN A 403 26.83 -3.58 -18.52
N VAL A 404 25.71 -3.93 -17.88
CA VAL A 404 24.62 -3.00 -17.58
C VAL A 404 24.64 -2.69 -16.09
N VAL A 405 24.79 -1.41 -15.73
CA VAL A 405 24.73 -0.99 -14.33
C VAL A 405 23.27 -0.87 -13.91
N THR A 406 22.84 -1.76 -13.00
CA THR A 406 21.45 -1.79 -12.53
C THR A 406 21.32 -1.11 -11.17
N ARG A 407 20.23 -0.36 -10.98
CA ARG A 407 19.95 0.32 -9.70
C ARG A 407 19.03 -0.53 -8.83
N PHE A 408 18.08 -1.21 -9.46
CA PHE A 408 17.09 -2.06 -8.82
C PHE A 408 16.96 -3.36 -9.61
N SER A 409 16.74 -4.47 -8.93
CA SER A 409 16.38 -5.74 -9.55
C SER A 409 15.13 -6.31 -8.91
N LEU A 410 14.13 -6.64 -9.72
CA LEU A 410 12.92 -7.31 -9.28
C LEU A 410 13.07 -8.81 -9.55
N VAL A 411 13.01 -9.62 -8.51
CA VAL A 411 13.24 -11.07 -8.58
C VAL A 411 12.00 -11.85 -8.11
N PRO A 412 11.65 -12.97 -8.74
CA PRO A 412 10.41 -13.67 -8.45
C PRO A 412 10.56 -14.71 -7.32
N VAL A 413 9.56 -14.78 -6.44
CA VAL A 413 9.30 -15.87 -5.47
C VAL A 413 10.37 -16.06 -4.39
N LEU A 414 11.58 -16.49 -4.75
CA LEU A 414 12.74 -16.64 -3.87
C LEU A 414 14.00 -16.17 -4.62
N PRO A 415 14.90 -15.42 -3.97
CA PRO A 415 16.07 -14.84 -4.63
C PRO A 415 17.14 -15.90 -4.94
N LEU A 416 17.93 -15.64 -5.97
CA LEU A 416 19.23 -16.31 -6.16
C LEU A 416 20.29 -15.60 -5.30
N ALA A 417 21.52 -16.11 -5.32
CA ALA A 417 22.65 -15.39 -4.75
C ALA A 417 23.10 -14.26 -5.68
N HIS A 418 22.40 -13.13 -5.63
CA HIS A 418 22.67 -12.00 -6.52
C HIS A 418 23.92 -11.24 -6.11
N ALA A 419 24.79 -10.99 -7.09
CA ALA A 419 25.95 -10.10 -6.95
C ALA A 419 25.51 -8.64 -6.76
N THR A 420 26.42 -7.82 -6.25
CA THR A 420 26.20 -6.38 -6.01
C THR A 420 25.88 -5.59 -7.29
N GLU A 421 26.27 -6.10 -8.46
CA GLU A 421 25.94 -5.53 -9.78
C GLU A 421 24.43 -5.47 -10.07
N ASN A 422 23.62 -6.29 -9.39
CA ASN A 422 22.16 -6.28 -9.47
C ASN A 422 21.50 -5.12 -8.69
N GLY A 423 22.30 -4.28 -8.01
CA GLY A 423 21.78 -3.16 -7.24
C GLY A 423 20.87 -3.62 -6.09
N LYS A 424 19.86 -2.81 -5.78
CA LYS A 424 18.91 -3.15 -4.70
C LYS A 424 17.93 -4.22 -5.16
N ILE A 425 17.84 -5.30 -4.40
CA ILE A 425 16.98 -6.43 -4.74
C ILE A 425 15.58 -6.23 -4.15
N TYR A 426 14.56 -6.49 -4.96
CA TYR A 426 13.16 -6.51 -4.57
C TYR A 426 12.57 -7.86 -4.90
N LEU A 427 11.92 -8.50 -3.93
CA LEU A 427 11.26 -9.78 -4.11
C LEU A 427 9.81 -9.56 -4.54
N CYS A 428 9.37 -10.27 -5.57
CA CYS A 428 8.02 -10.24 -6.12
C CYS A 428 7.24 -11.52 -5.77
N ASN A 429 6.05 -11.34 -5.22
CA ASN A 429 5.11 -12.44 -4.98
C ASN A 429 4.35 -12.79 -6.27
N LEU A 430 4.65 -13.94 -6.85
CA LEU A 430 3.90 -14.48 -7.99
C LEU A 430 2.70 -15.33 -7.59
N GLY A 431 2.30 -15.35 -6.31
CA GLY A 431 1.11 -16.07 -5.87
C GLY A 431 1.25 -17.60 -5.88
N PHE A 432 2.47 -18.11 -5.69
CA PHE A 432 2.73 -19.56 -5.63
C PHE A 432 2.04 -20.19 -4.41
N PRO A 433 1.18 -21.20 -4.58
CA PRO A 433 0.63 -21.97 -3.47
C PRO A 433 1.71 -22.69 -2.67
N ILE A 434 1.48 -22.85 -1.37
CA ILE A 434 2.44 -23.47 -0.44
C ILE A 434 2.84 -24.90 -0.86
N GLN A 435 1.94 -25.63 -1.52
CA GLN A 435 2.19 -26.99 -1.98
C GLN A 435 3.31 -27.07 -3.03
N ILE A 436 3.47 -26.06 -3.90
CA ILE A 436 4.56 -26.01 -4.89
C ILE A 436 5.93 -26.02 -4.18
N PHE A 437 6.06 -25.30 -3.07
CA PHE A 437 7.30 -25.27 -2.28
C PHE A 437 7.55 -26.60 -1.59
N ASN A 438 6.50 -27.23 -1.04
CA ASN A 438 6.61 -28.53 -0.38
C ASN A 438 7.08 -29.63 -1.35
N GLU A 439 6.64 -29.61 -2.61
CA GLU A 439 7.09 -30.58 -3.64
C GLU A 439 8.60 -30.54 -3.88
N VAL A 440 9.23 -29.38 -3.73
CA VAL A 440 10.68 -29.21 -3.89
C VAL A 440 11.44 -29.20 -2.56
N GLY A 441 10.77 -29.55 -1.46
CA GLY A 441 11.37 -29.66 -0.12
C GLY A 441 11.61 -28.32 0.58
N ILE A 442 10.99 -27.23 0.13
CA ILE A 442 11.09 -25.91 0.77
C ILE A 442 9.95 -25.75 1.76
N LYS A 443 10.29 -25.58 3.05
CA LYS A 443 9.29 -25.18 4.05
C LYS A 443 9.08 -23.67 3.90
N TYR A 444 7.94 -23.29 3.34
CA TYR A 444 7.66 -21.90 3.00
C TYR A 444 6.58 -21.29 3.90
N LYS A 445 6.82 -20.04 4.32
CA LYS A 445 5.81 -19.15 4.87
C LYS A 445 6.02 -17.76 4.26
N SER A 446 4.93 -17.13 3.83
CA SER A 446 5.00 -15.89 3.05
C SER A 446 5.70 -14.77 3.83
N PRO A 447 6.76 -14.15 3.26
CA PRO A 447 7.42 -13.00 3.86
C PRO A 447 6.79 -11.65 3.45
N PHE A 448 5.74 -11.67 2.64
CA PHE A 448 5.25 -10.49 1.93
C PHE A 448 4.29 -9.60 2.74
N GLY A 449 3.70 -10.12 3.81
CA GLY A 449 2.66 -9.41 4.55
C GLY A 449 1.50 -8.97 3.64
N SER A 450 1.19 -7.68 3.62
CA SER A 450 0.16 -7.07 2.76
C SER A 450 0.68 -6.58 1.40
N LYS A 451 1.98 -6.69 1.12
CA LYS A 451 2.63 -6.18 -0.09
C LYS A 451 2.77 -7.29 -1.14
N PHE A 452 2.84 -6.95 -2.42
CA PHE A 452 3.23 -7.90 -3.48
C PHE A 452 4.71 -7.83 -3.83
N VAL A 453 5.35 -6.71 -3.49
CA VAL A 453 6.78 -6.47 -3.69
C VAL A 453 7.39 -5.97 -2.39
N ILE A 454 8.51 -6.57 -1.97
CA ILE A 454 9.23 -6.19 -0.75
C ILE A 454 10.72 -6.00 -1.05
N PRO A 455 11.40 -5.04 -0.41
CA PRO A 455 12.85 -4.90 -0.53
C PRO A 455 13.57 -6.02 0.23
N LEU A 456 14.71 -6.43 -0.30
CA LEU A 456 15.65 -7.36 0.33
C LEU A 456 16.98 -6.66 0.59
N HIS A 457 17.50 -6.83 1.80
CA HIS A 457 18.84 -6.38 2.18
C HIS A 457 19.74 -7.59 2.37
N LEU A 458 21.01 -7.50 1.99
CA LEU A 458 21.96 -8.59 2.24
C LEU A 458 22.15 -8.73 3.75
N ASN A 459 22.15 -9.96 4.24
CA ASN A 459 22.50 -10.23 5.63
C ASN A 459 24.02 -10.28 5.76
N ASP A 460 24.63 -9.21 6.28
CA ASP A 460 26.09 -9.12 6.46
C ASP A 460 26.57 -9.86 7.75
N ASP A 461 25.66 -10.43 8.54
CA ASP A 461 25.96 -11.12 9.80
C ASP A 461 26.44 -12.59 9.62
N ILE A 462 26.90 -12.97 8.42
CA ILE A 462 27.43 -14.32 8.10
C ILE A 462 28.80 -14.23 7.44
#